data_AF-A0A2H5DUD6-F1
#
_entry.id   AF-A0A2H5DUD6-F1
#
_cell.length_a   1.000
_cell.length_b   1.000
_cell.length_c   1.000
_cell.angle_alpha   90.00
_cell.angle_beta   90.00
_cell.angle_gamma   90.00
#
_symmetry.space_group_name_H-M   'P 1'
#
loop_
_entity.id
_entity.type
_entity.pdbx_description
1 polymer ?
#
loop_
_entity_poly.entity_id
_entity_poly.type
_entity_poly.pdbx_seq_one_letter_code
_entity_poly.pdbx_strand_id
1 'polypeptide(L)'
;MSEINTQAGVNSVSVNTSELPADDNNDYLRAARNYSIMGQAIATMEDIMLLFTELANAKFDQMSKKMEVSRDAQDMANKVEALLADITDPKATKKLPQDVLDYMKANGISVDSVENLGGDLKKDALTAVKSALESFSGRASDFVQQSQLKLQQLMQNFNTAVTMANSVQSMNAESTKSIAQAIR
;
A
#
# COMPACT_ATOMS: atom_id res chain seq x y z
N MET A 1 13.66 18.40 49.77
CA MET A 1 14.27 17.09 49.46
C MET A 1 13.15 16.10 49.23
N SER A 2 12.98 15.64 47.99
CA SER A 2 12.18 14.47 47.63
C SER A 2 12.93 13.79 46.51
N GLU A 3 13.61 12.70 46.84
CA GLU A 3 14.35 11.89 45.87
C GLU A 3 13.51 10.72 45.39
N ILE A 4 13.75 10.40 44.12
CA ILE A 4 13.19 9.32 43.32
C ILE A 4 13.91 8.01 43.68
N ASN A 5 13.21 6.88 43.74
CA ASN A 5 13.83 5.59 43.41
C ASN A 5 12.82 4.62 42.75
N THR A 6 13.28 4.04 41.64
CA THR A 6 12.66 3.09 40.71
C THR A 6 12.75 1.64 41.21
N GLN A 7 11.72 0.82 40.99
CA GLN A 7 11.88 -0.53 40.41
C GLN A 7 10.55 -1.19 40.03
N ALA A 8 10.58 -1.82 38.86
CA ALA A 8 9.54 -2.65 38.27
C ALA A 8 9.36 -3.97 39.04
N GLY A 9 8.12 -4.46 39.12
CA GLY A 9 7.79 -5.77 39.64
C GLY A 9 6.40 -6.18 39.15
N VAL A 10 6.37 -7.10 38.20
CA VAL A 10 5.17 -7.73 37.62
C VAL A 10 4.37 -8.40 38.74
N ASN A 11 3.16 -7.91 39.00
CA ASN A 11 2.29 -8.51 39.99
C ASN A 11 1.60 -9.75 39.38
N SER A 12 2.09 -10.93 39.74
CA SER A 12 1.49 -12.22 39.42
C SER A 12 0.18 -12.38 40.18
N VAL A 13 -0.96 -12.26 39.50
CA VAL A 13 -2.26 -12.64 40.04
C VAL A 13 -2.36 -14.17 40.01
N SER A 14 -2.22 -14.78 41.18
CA SER A 14 -2.49 -16.20 41.44
C SER A 14 -3.99 -16.46 41.33
N VAL A 15 -4.41 -17.21 40.31
CA VAL A 15 -5.80 -17.69 40.20
C VAL A 15 -5.91 -19.04 40.91
N ASN A 16 -6.59 -19.04 42.07
CA ASN A 16 -6.93 -20.25 42.82
C ASN A 16 -7.85 -21.16 42.00
N THR A 17 -7.41 -22.40 41.77
CA THR A 17 -8.22 -23.50 41.25
C THR A 17 -8.94 -24.21 42.41
N SER A 18 -10.20 -23.85 42.66
CA SER A 18 -11.10 -24.68 43.48
C SER A 18 -12.55 -24.37 43.11
N GLU A 19 -13.29 -25.44 42.84
CA GLU A 19 -14.76 -25.51 42.65
C GLU A 19 -15.25 -25.51 41.20
N LEU A 20 -15.20 -26.71 40.60
CA LEU A 20 -16.02 -27.13 39.46
C LEU A 20 -17.37 -27.67 39.97
N PRO A 21 -18.53 -27.23 39.47
CA PRO A 21 -19.64 -28.13 39.27
C PRO A 21 -19.46 -28.84 37.92
N ALA A 22 -19.56 -30.16 37.96
CA ALA A 22 -19.49 -31.04 36.79
C ALA A 22 -20.72 -30.82 35.89
N ASP A 23 -20.52 -30.26 34.70
CA ASP A 23 -21.40 -30.49 33.55
C ASP A 23 -20.55 -30.61 32.27
N ASP A 24 -20.41 -31.86 31.86
CA ASP A 24 -19.43 -32.44 30.95
C ASP A 24 -19.87 -32.32 29.47
N ASN A 25 -20.27 -31.12 29.04
CA ASN A 25 -20.77 -30.92 27.66
C ASN A 25 -20.23 -29.67 26.95
N ASN A 26 -19.44 -28.82 27.63
CA ASN A 26 -18.81 -27.66 27.00
C ASN A 26 -17.34 -27.89 26.63
N ASP A 27 -16.80 -29.08 26.91
CA ASP A 27 -15.41 -29.39 26.59
C ASP A 27 -15.23 -29.65 25.08
N TYR A 28 -16.25 -30.16 24.37
CA TYR A 28 -16.21 -30.28 22.89
C TYR A 28 -16.29 -28.93 22.17
N LEU A 29 -17.06 -27.97 22.70
CA LEU A 29 -17.20 -26.64 22.12
C LEU A 29 -15.96 -25.77 22.42
N ARG A 30 -15.31 -25.98 23.56
CA ARG A 30 -14.02 -25.38 23.89
C ARG A 30 -12.85 -26.13 23.25
N ALA A 31 -12.95 -27.42 22.97
CA ALA A 31 -11.98 -28.18 22.20
C ALA A 31 -12.04 -27.83 20.69
N ALA A 32 -13.23 -27.54 20.15
CA ALA A 32 -13.38 -26.99 18.80
C ALA A 32 -12.79 -25.57 18.68
N ARG A 33 -12.80 -24.80 19.78
CA ARG A 33 -12.06 -23.54 19.91
C ARG A 33 -10.60 -23.73 20.35
N ASN A 34 -10.19 -24.90 20.84
CA ASN A 34 -8.80 -25.32 20.93
C ASN A 34 -8.34 -25.75 19.53
N TYR A 35 -8.15 -24.74 18.70
CA TYR A 35 -6.93 -24.64 17.91
C TYR A 35 -6.58 -25.89 17.10
N SER A 36 -7.44 -26.27 16.15
CA SER A 36 -6.81 -26.81 14.96
C SER A 36 -5.93 -25.67 14.43
N ILE A 37 -4.62 -25.92 14.27
CA ILE A 37 -3.69 -25.00 13.60
C ILE A 37 -4.34 -24.47 12.31
N MET A 38 -5.20 -25.29 11.70
CA MET A 38 -6.08 -25.01 10.59
C MET A 38 -7.13 -23.90 10.84
N GLY A 39 -7.92 -23.94 11.91
CA GLY A 39 -8.93 -22.93 12.22
C GLY A 39 -8.31 -21.58 12.54
N GLN A 40 -7.13 -21.61 13.18
CA GLN A 40 -6.36 -20.41 13.43
C GLN A 40 -5.63 -19.89 12.16
N ALA A 41 -5.19 -20.80 11.28
CA ALA A 41 -4.67 -20.46 9.95
C ALA A 41 -5.77 -19.89 9.03
N ILE A 42 -7.01 -20.34 9.17
CA ILE A 42 -8.17 -19.81 8.42
C ILE A 42 -8.50 -18.40 8.91
N ALA A 43 -8.59 -18.19 10.23
CA ALA A 43 -8.85 -16.86 10.80
C ALA A 43 -7.74 -15.85 10.42
N THR A 44 -6.47 -16.26 10.49
CA THR A 44 -5.35 -15.40 10.06
C THR A 44 -5.33 -15.16 8.55
N MET A 45 -5.71 -16.14 7.72
CA MET A 45 -5.90 -15.90 6.28
C MET A 45 -7.07 -14.94 5.99
N GLU A 46 -8.14 -15.00 6.77
CA GLU A 46 -9.29 -14.11 6.66
C GLU A 46 -8.93 -12.66 7.04
N ASP A 47 -8.17 -12.47 8.12
CA ASP A 47 -7.58 -11.18 8.50
C ASP A 47 -6.63 -10.64 7.42
N ILE A 48 -5.79 -11.51 6.83
CA ILE A 48 -4.91 -11.15 5.71
C ILE A 48 -5.75 -10.76 4.48
N MET A 49 -6.86 -11.44 4.19
CA MET A 49 -7.74 -11.15 3.05
C MET A 49 -8.50 -9.84 3.21
N LEU A 50 -8.96 -9.53 4.43
CA LEU A 50 -9.57 -8.24 4.77
C LEU A 50 -8.56 -7.10 4.63
N LEU A 51 -7.38 -7.28 5.22
CA LEU A 51 -6.27 -6.33 5.06
C LEU A 51 -5.88 -6.18 3.58
N PHE A 52 -5.94 -7.25 2.80
CA PHE A 52 -5.71 -7.23 1.36
C PHE A 52 -6.75 -6.41 0.61
N THR A 53 -8.02 -6.59 0.93
CA THR A 53 -9.12 -5.90 0.27
C THR A 53 -9.04 -4.40 0.56
N GLU A 54 -8.75 -4.04 1.81
CA GLU A 54 -8.55 -2.66 2.23
C GLU A 54 -7.29 -2.05 1.60
N LEU A 55 -6.16 -2.75 1.66
CA LEU A 55 -4.89 -2.30 1.08
C LEU A 55 -4.97 -2.23 -0.45
N ALA A 56 -5.65 -3.17 -1.09
CA ALA A 56 -5.87 -3.17 -2.55
C ALA A 56 -6.76 -1.99 -2.94
N ASN A 57 -7.88 -1.75 -2.26
CA ASN A 57 -8.73 -0.59 -2.53
C ASN A 57 -7.97 0.73 -2.34
N ALA A 58 -7.24 0.87 -1.23
CA ALA A 58 -6.40 2.04 -0.99
C ALA A 58 -5.28 2.18 -2.03
N LYS A 59 -4.68 1.07 -2.49
CA LYS A 59 -3.66 1.08 -3.53
C LYS A 59 -4.23 1.39 -4.91
N PHE A 60 -5.42 0.90 -5.24
CA PHE A 60 -6.12 1.22 -6.49
C PHE A 60 -6.51 2.70 -6.53
N ASP A 61 -7.00 3.25 -5.42
CA ASP A 61 -7.34 4.67 -5.32
C ASP A 61 -6.08 5.56 -5.49
N GLN A 62 -4.99 5.21 -4.81
CA GLN A 62 -3.70 5.88 -4.99
C GLN A 62 -3.17 5.74 -6.43
N MET A 63 -3.31 4.56 -7.04
CA MET A 63 -2.87 4.29 -8.40
C MET A 63 -3.69 5.10 -9.41
N SER A 64 -5.01 5.16 -9.25
CA SER A 64 -5.91 5.97 -10.08
C SER A 64 -5.53 7.44 -10.01
N LYS A 65 -5.41 7.98 -8.79
CA LYS A 65 -5.03 9.38 -8.57
C LYS A 65 -3.66 9.71 -9.13
N LYS A 66 -2.67 8.83 -8.99
CA LYS A 66 -1.32 9.03 -9.55
C LYS A 66 -1.27 8.86 -11.07
N MET A 67 -2.12 8.00 -11.64
CA MET A 67 -2.25 7.85 -13.08
C MET A 67 -2.87 9.09 -13.72
N GLU A 68 -3.91 9.66 -13.12
CA GLU A 68 -4.51 10.94 -13.54
C GLU A 68 -3.46 12.06 -13.50
N VAL A 69 -2.75 12.19 -12.38
CA VAL A 69 -1.64 13.14 -12.24
C VAL A 69 -0.54 12.93 -13.29
N SER A 70 -0.19 11.68 -13.62
CA SER A 70 0.81 11.38 -14.65
C SER A 70 0.36 11.84 -16.04
N ARG A 71 -0.91 11.59 -16.38
CA ARG A 71 -1.51 11.99 -17.65
C ARG A 71 -1.65 13.51 -17.76
N ASP A 72 -2.20 14.15 -16.74
CA ASP A 72 -2.40 15.60 -16.71
C ASP A 72 -1.07 16.35 -16.75
N ALA A 73 -0.05 15.84 -16.05
CA ALA A 73 1.30 16.42 -16.10
C ALA A 73 1.93 16.30 -17.50
N GLN A 74 1.70 15.19 -18.22
CA GLN A 74 2.12 15.05 -19.62
C GLN A 74 1.39 16.03 -20.53
N ASP A 75 0.07 16.18 -20.37
CA ASP A 75 -0.72 17.13 -21.15
C ASP A 75 -0.24 18.58 -20.90
N MET A 76 0.08 18.94 -19.66
CA MET A 76 0.67 20.23 -19.34
C MET A 76 2.08 20.39 -19.94
N ALA A 77 2.93 19.35 -19.89
CA ALA A 77 4.26 19.39 -20.51
C ALA A 77 4.17 19.58 -22.04
N ASN A 78 3.21 18.93 -22.69
CA ASN A 78 2.94 19.07 -24.12
C ASN A 78 2.50 20.50 -24.48
N LYS A 79 1.68 21.14 -23.64
CA LYS A 79 1.31 22.56 -23.83
C LYS A 79 2.52 23.49 -23.73
N VAL A 80 3.43 23.24 -22.78
CA VAL A 80 4.69 24.00 -22.66
C VAL A 80 5.61 23.74 -23.85
N GLU A 81 5.65 22.51 -24.36
CA GLU A 81 6.41 22.16 -25.56
C GLU A 81 5.87 22.86 -26.82
N ALA A 82 4.55 22.93 -27.00
CA ALA A 82 3.95 23.69 -28.09
C ALA A 82 4.35 25.17 -28.04
N LEU A 83 4.38 25.78 -26.85
CA LEU A 83 4.84 27.15 -26.67
C LEU A 83 6.34 27.32 -26.95
N LEU A 84 7.16 26.34 -26.56
CA LEU A 84 8.59 26.29 -26.87
C LEU A 84 8.84 26.18 -28.37
N ALA A 85 8.02 25.39 -29.08
CA ALA A 85 8.12 25.19 -30.53
C ALA A 85 7.79 26.46 -31.32
N ASP A 86 6.83 27.25 -30.83
CA ASP A 86 6.51 28.55 -31.41
C ASP A 86 7.59 29.63 -31.18
N ILE A 87 8.56 29.41 -30.28
CA ILE A 87 9.64 30.36 -30.03
C ILE A 87 10.78 30.11 -31.03
N THR A 88 10.73 30.81 -32.15
CA THR A 88 11.79 30.86 -33.16
C THR A 88 12.96 31.77 -32.76
N ASP A 89 12.69 32.81 -31.97
CA ASP A 89 13.71 33.77 -31.54
C ASP A 89 14.29 33.46 -30.14
N PRO A 90 15.63 33.38 -29.98
CA PRO A 90 16.27 33.06 -28.69
C PRO A 90 15.98 34.05 -27.55
N LYS A 91 15.52 35.26 -27.89
CA LYS A 91 15.18 36.32 -26.93
C LYS A 91 13.68 36.47 -26.68
N ALA A 92 12.84 35.74 -27.41
CA ALA A 92 11.41 35.84 -27.21
C ALA A 92 11.02 35.23 -25.87
N THR A 93 10.15 35.94 -25.17
CA THR A 93 9.56 35.51 -23.91
C THR A 93 8.09 35.21 -24.11
N LYS A 94 7.61 34.10 -23.55
CA LYS A 94 6.19 33.77 -23.55
C LYS A 94 5.74 33.47 -22.12
N LYS A 95 4.47 33.77 -21.84
CA LYS A 95 3.84 33.41 -20.58
C LYS A 95 3.40 31.95 -20.60
N LEU A 96 3.49 31.30 -19.45
CA LEU A 96 2.87 30.00 -19.28
C LEU A 96 1.35 30.13 -19.37
N PRO A 97 0.67 29.11 -19.94
CA PRO A 97 -0.76 29.00 -19.87
C PRO A 97 -1.22 28.96 -18.40
N GLN A 98 -2.33 29.61 -18.08
CA GLN A 98 -2.82 29.73 -16.70
C GLN A 98 -3.13 28.36 -16.08
N ASP A 99 -3.63 27.42 -16.88
CA ASP A 99 -3.87 26.03 -16.51
C ASP A 99 -2.59 25.30 -16.09
N VAL A 100 -1.46 25.55 -16.75
CA VAL A 100 -0.16 24.97 -16.33
C VAL A 100 0.30 25.58 -15.01
N LEU A 101 0.12 26.89 -14.81
CA LEU A 101 0.48 27.57 -13.57
C LEU A 101 -0.34 27.09 -12.38
N ASP A 102 -1.65 26.92 -12.58
CA ASP A 102 -2.56 26.43 -11.56
C ASP A 102 -2.24 24.97 -11.22
N TYR A 103 -1.94 24.15 -12.23
CA TYR A 103 -1.53 22.75 -12.04
C TYR A 103 -0.22 22.64 -11.26
N MET A 104 0.78 23.46 -11.59
CA MET A 104 2.07 23.48 -10.88
C MET A 104 1.91 23.92 -9.42
N LYS A 105 1.09 24.95 -9.14
CA LYS A 105 0.79 25.39 -7.77
C LYS A 105 0.03 24.34 -6.98
N ALA A 106 -0.98 23.72 -7.58
CA ALA A 106 -1.81 22.71 -6.93
C ALA A 106 -1.00 21.44 -6.57
N ASN A 107 -0.04 21.05 -7.42
CA ASN A 107 0.78 19.86 -7.21
C ASN A 107 2.14 20.14 -6.54
N GLY A 108 2.42 21.39 -6.15
CA GLY A 108 3.67 21.77 -5.49
C GLY A 108 4.91 21.59 -6.36
N ILE A 109 4.78 21.73 -7.68
CA ILE A 109 5.87 21.60 -8.64
C ILE A 109 6.61 22.94 -8.69
N SER A 110 7.65 23.09 -7.86
CA SER A 110 8.57 24.22 -7.94
C SER A 110 9.68 23.95 -8.96
N VAL A 111 10.03 24.97 -9.73
CA VAL A 111 11.20 24.94 -10.60
C VAL A 111 12.22 25.88 -9.97
N ASP A 112 13.28 25.34 -9.38
CA ASP A 112 14.27 26.10 -8.61
C ASP A 112 14.95 27.21 -9.43
N SER A 113 14.87 27.13 -10.76
CA SER A 113 15.46 28.11 -11.68
C SER A 113 14.54 29.29 -12.03
N VAL A 114 13.32 29.37 -11.49
CA VAL A 114 12.32 30.37 -11.92
C VAL A 114 11.64 31.04 -10.71
N GLU A 115 12.07 32.26 -10.38
CA GLU A 115 11.48 33.06 -9.28
C GLU A 115 10.04 33.52 -9.55
N ASN A 116 9.65 33.68 -10.82
CA ASN A 116 8.31 34.15 -11.21
C ASN A 116 7.74 33.33 -12.37
N LEU A 117 7.09 32.20 -12.04
CA LEU A 117 6.39 31.35 -13.01
C LEU A 117 5.29 32.10 -13.77
N GLY A 118 4.64 33.10 -13.15
CA GLY A 118 3.60 33.94 -13.78
C GLY A 118 4.12 35.06 -14.70
N GLY A 119 5.44 35.17 -14.87
CA GLY A 119 6.08 36.20 -15.69
C GLY A 119 6.29 35.79 -17.15
N ASP A 120 6.91 36.69 -17.90
CA ASP A 120 7.41 36.40 -19.24
C ASP A 120 8.65 35.50 -19.13
N LEU A 121 8.51 34.24 -19.53
CA LEU A 121 9.56 33.23 -19.39
C LEU A 121 10.34 33.08 -20.69
N LYS A 122 11.66 33.00 -20.56
CA LYS A 122 12.57 32.66 -21.67
C LYS A 122 12.51 31.17 -21.98
N LYS A 123 13.01 30.80 -23.16
CA LYS A 123 13.12 29.41 -23.63
C LYS A 123 13.74 28.45 -22.59
N ASP A 124 14.79 28.88 -21.90
CA ASP A 124 15.47 28.05 -20.89
C ASP A 124 14.57 27.76 -19.67
N ALA A 125 13.81 28.77 -19.22
CA ALA A 125 12.88 28.61 -18.10
C ALA A 125 11.66 27.76 -18.48
N LEU A 126 11.12 27.92 -19.70
CA LEU A 126 10.06 27.04 -20.21
C LEU A 126 10.55 25.59 -20.38
N THR A 127 11.80 25.40 -20.78
CA THR A 127 12.43 24.07 -20.85
C THR A 127 12.56 23.45 -19.47
N ALA A 128 12.98 24.24 -18.47
CA ALA A 128 13.05 23.78 -17.08
C ALA A 128 11.67 23.39 -16.52
N VAL A 129 10.63 24.16 -16.85
CA VAL A 129 9.23 23.85 -16.49
C VAL A 129 8.76 22.55 -17.15
N LYS A 130 9.03 22.37 -18.45
CA LYS A 130 8.74 21.12 -19.16
C LYS A 130 9.42 19.93 -18.48
N SER A 131 10.73 20.02 -18.21
CA SER A 131 11.48 18.96 -17.55
C SER A 131 10.96 18.65 -16.14
N ALA A 132 10.52 19.65 -15.39
CA ALA A 132 9.90 19.44 -14.08
C ALA A 132 8.56 18.69 -14.17
N LEU A 133 7.72 19.03 -15.16
CA LEU A 133 6.44 18.34 -15.42
C LEU A 133 6.65 16.91 -15.91
N GLU A 134 7.59 16.68 -16.83
CA GLU A 134 7.96 15.34 -17.30
C GLU A 134 8.53 14.49 -16.17
N SER A 135 9.39 15.06 -15.32
CA SER A 135 9.93 14.37 -14.14
C SER A 135 8.83 14.04 -13.12
N PHE A 136 7.87 14.95 -12.90
CA PHE A 136 6.74 14.69 -12.03
C PHE A 136 5.82 13.59 -12.60
N SER A 137 5.55 13.61 -13.90
CA SER A 137 4.80 12.56 -14.59
C SER A 137 5.51 11.21 -14.53
N GLY A 138 6.84 11.18 -14.76
CA GLY A 138 7.68 9.99 -14.67
C GLY A 138 7.60 9.37 -13.28
N ARG A 139 7.81 10.17 -12.23
CA ARG A 139 7.66 9.71 -10.83
C ARG A 139 6.28 9.16 -10.52
N ALA A 140 5.23 9.77 -11.07
CA ALA A 140 3.85 9.29 -10.89
C ALA A 140 3.61 7.95 -11.61
N SER A 141 4.12 7.81 -12.84
CA SER A 141 4.09 6.55 -13.61
C SER A 141 4.85 5.44 -12.90
N ASP A 142 6.05 5.74 -12.39
CA ASP A 142 6.87 4.79 -11.63
C ASP A 142 6.14 4.29 -10.38
N PHE A 143 5.42 5.17 -9.68
CA PHE A 143 4.60 4.78 -8.54
C PHE A 143 3.48 3.82 -8.94
N VAL A 144 2.79 4.08 -10.06
CA VAL A 144 1.72 3.22 -10.60
C VAL A 144 2.27 1.85 -10.97
N GLN A 145 3.37 1.81 -11.72
CA GLN A 145 4.04 0.56 -12.14
C GLN A 145 4.51 -0.25 -10.93
N GLN A 146 5.14 0.38 -9.94
CA GLN A 146 5.56 -0.29 -8.71
C GLN A 146 4.37 -0.80 -7.90
N SER A 147 3.27 -0.05 -7.85
CA SER A 147 2.06 -0.46 -7.15
C SER A 147 1.40 -1.67 -7.82
N GLN A 148 1.37 -1.69 -9.16
CA GLN A 148 0.88 -2.83 -9.94
C GLN A 148 1.72 -4.10 -9.70
N LEU A 149 3.06 -3.99 -9.72
CA LEU A 149 3.96 -5.12 -9.44
C LEU A 149 3.77 -5.67 -8.02
N LYS A 150 3.63 -4.79 -7.02
CA LYS A 150 3.35 -5.20 -5.64
C LYS A 150 2.04 -5.96 -5.53
N LEU A 151 0.97 -5.51 -6.20
CA LEU A 151 -0.32 -6.22 -6.23
C LEU A 151 -0.19 -7.61 -6.89
N GLN A 152 0.54 -7.71 -8.00
CA GLN A 152 0.79 -9.00 -8.65
C GLN A 152 1.58 -9.95 -7.75
N GLN A 153 2.64 -9.47 -7.09
CA GLN A 153 3.42 -10.27 -6.15
C GLN A 153 2.57 -10.73 -4.97
N LEU A 154 1.72 -9.85 -4.45
CA LEU A 154 0.81 -10.19 -3.37
C LEU A 154 -0.17 -11.29 -3.80
N MET A 155 -0.79 -11.17 -4.97
CA MET A 155 -1.69 -12.20 -5.53
C MET A 155 -0.98 -13.54 -5.76
N GLN A 156 0.26 -13.51 -6.23
CA GLN A 156 1.07 -14.73 -6.38
C GLN A 156 1.38 -15.38 -5.02
N ASN A 157 1.73 -14.58 -4.01
CA ASN A 157 1.93 -15.06 -2.65
C ASN A 157 0.64 -15.62 -2.05
N PHE A 158 -0.51 -15.01 -2.32
CA PHE A 158 -1.82 -15.48 -1.87
C PHE A 158 -2.19 -16.83 -2.50
N ASN A 159 -2.10 -16.95 -3.83
CA ASN A 159 -2.36 -18.24 -4.51
C ASN A 159 -1.41 -19.34 -4.03
N THR A 160 -0.16 -19.00 -3.73
CA THR A 160 0.82 -19.92 -3.13
C THR A 160 0.40 -20.33 -1.72
N ALA A 161 0.00 -19.38 -0.87
CA ALA A 161 -0.48 -19.64 0.49
C ALA A 161 -1.75 -20.50 0.50
N VAL A 162 -2.71 -20.28 -0.41
CA VAL A 162 -3.91 -21.11 -0.57
C VAL A 162 -3.54 -22.52 -1.02
N THR A 163 -2.60 -22.66 -1.95
CA THR A 163 -2.10 -23.98 -2.39
C THR A 163 -1.41 -24.72 -1.24
N MET A 164 -0.60 -24.01 -0.46
CA MET A 164 0.05 -24.56 0.74
C MET A 164 -0.98 -24.94 1.81
N ALA A 165 -2.01 -24.12 2.01
CA ALA A 165 -3.11 -24.42 2.93
C ALA A 165 -3.81 -25.70 2.48
N ASN A 166 -4.21 -25.82 1.21
CA ASN A 166 -4.83 -27.01 0.64
C ASN A 166 -3.95 -28.27 0.76
N SER A 167 -2.62 -28.11 0.60
CA SER A 167 -1.65 -29.19 0.84
C SER A 167 -1.66 -29.63 2.30
N VAL A 168 -1.63 -28.69 3.26
CA VAL A 168 -1.72 -28.99 4.69
C VAL A 168 -3.07 -29.63 5.05
N GLN A 169 -4.17 -29.15 4.46
CA GLN A 169 -5.50 -29.77 4.66
C GLN A 169 -5.49 -31.24 4.19
N SER A 170 -4.94 -31.48 3.01
CA SER A 170 -4.84 -32.83 2.43
C SER A 170 -3.94 -33.73 3.26
N MET A 171 -2.79 -33.22 3.72
CA MET A 171 -1.84 -33.96 4.54
C MET A 171 -2.42 -34.31 5.91
N ASN A 172 -3.21 -33.40 6.52
CA ASN A 172 -3.95 -33.69 7.75
C ASN A 172 -5.08 -34.69 7.53
N ALA A 173 -5.80 -34.60 6.41
CA ALA A 173 -6.84 -35.58 6.08
C ALA A 173 -6.24 -36.98 5.87
N GLU A 174 -5.09 -37.08 5.20
CA GLU A 174 -4.37 -38.32 4.99
C GLU A 174 -3.76 -38.86 6.29
N SER A 175 -3.17 -38.01 7.12
CA SER A 175 -2.67 -38.37 8.45
C SER A 175 -3.79 -38.89 9.36
N THR A 176 -4.93 -38.19 9.40
CA THR A 176 -6.12 -38.61 10.17
C THR A 176 -6.67 -39.95 9.65
N LYS A 177 -6.69 -40.15 8.32
CA LYS A 177 -7.08 -41.41 7.70
C LYS A 177 -6.11 -42.55 8.03
N SER A 178 -4.81 -42.29 8.04
CA SER A 178 -3.75 -43.25 8.41
C SER A 178 -3.88 -43.68 9.88
N ILE A 179 -4.08 -42.73 10.79
CA ILE A 179 -4.33 -43.01 12.23
C ILE A 179 -5.62 -43.84 12.40
N ALA A 180 -6.69 -43.48 11.69
CA ALA A 180 -7.95 -44.23 11.73
C ALA A 180 -7.83 -45.66 11.18
N GLN A 181 -6.93 -45.88 10.21
CA GLN A 181 -6.62 -47.23 9.70
C GLN A 181 -5.72 -48.02 10.65
N ALA A 182 -4.82 -47.37 11.38
CA ALA A 182 -3.91 -48.03 12.33
C ALA A 182 -4.59 -48.47 13.64
N ILE A 183 -5.76 -47.91 13.96
CA ILE A 183 -6.54 -48.24 15.18
C ILE A 183 -7.55 -49.37 14.92
N ARG A 184 -7.73 -49.80 13.66
CA ARG A 184 -8.59 -50.92 13.26
C ARG A 184 -7.79 -52.20 13.11
#